data_AF-A0A7K3L1N8-F1
#
_entry.id   AF-A0A7K3L1N8-F1
#
_cell.length_a   1.000
_cell.length_b   1.000
_cell.length_c   1.000
_cell.angle_alpha   90.00
_cell.angle_beta   90.00
_cell.angle_gamma   90.00
#
_symmetry.space_group_name_H-M   'P 1'
#
loop_
_entity.id
_entity.type
_entity.pdbx_description
1 polymer ?
#
loop_
_entity_poly.entity_id
_entity_poly.type
_entity_poly.pdbx_seq_one_letter_code
_entity_poly.pdbx_strand_id
1 'polypeptide(L)'
;MKNGRKRTIIGAVAALAIVSVGVAAGVYWHTAYQVPREEAEQAFAASAERLDARNADLDQAIESLQSLVASGDRPLDETLLELASQRIGEAQAARQTALEMPESAAEINEAAKLMDSWGDYGTARDSLASAEAELSSSIAQLKQITNPSEQFVIERLTGLPNVVAIEAVTEGNDPNGKLGKAGGYTATVYFSSDLVDQSSVYRTEGHTYVVGGGCDGGGAVEVFATEEDAQRRNEYLAILDGGLLASGSHAVYGTCVVRTSDLLAASQQKALEESIVASLTELR
;
A
#
# COMPACT_ATOMS: atom_id res chain seq x y z
N MET A 1 91.47 -8.89 44.19
CA MET A 1 90.08 -9.42 44.19
C MET A 1 88.96 -8.35 44.34
N LYS A 2 89.22 -7.04 44.43
CA LYS A 2 88.17 -6.02 44.65
C LYS A 2 87.44 -5.52 43.37
N ASN A 3 88.07 -5.60 42.19
CA ASN A 3 87.50 -5.02 40.95
C ASN A 3 86.51 -5.91 40.19
N GLY A 4 86.58 -7.24 40.37
CA GLY A 4 85.62 -8.18 39.74
C GLY A 4 84.21 -8.09 40.34
N ARG A 5 84.12 -8.06 41.68
CA ARG A 5 82.84 -7.97 42.42
C ARG A 5 82.06 -6.69 42.14
N LYS A 6 82.74 -5.54 41.96
CA LYS A 6 82.11 -4.26 41.57
C LYS A 6 81.52 -4.29 40.16
N ARG A 7 82.20 -4.91 39.18
CA ARG A 7 81.70 -5.05 37.80
C ARG A 7 80.48 -5.98 37.72
N THR A 8 80.47 -7.08 38.49
CA THR A 8 79.32 -7.99 38.58
C THR A 8 78.10 -7.34 39.23
N ILE A 9 78.29 -6.54 40.29
CA ILE A 9 77.20 -5.81 40.96
C ILE A 9 76.62 -4.71 40.05
N ILE A 10 77.46 -3.96 39.34
CA ILE A 10 77.01 -2.91 38.40
C ILE A 10 76.25 -3.52 37.22
N GLY A 11 76.72 -4.65 36.67
CA GLY A 11 76.01 -5.38 35.61
C GLY A 11 74.65 -5.95 36.06
N ALA A 12 74.56 -6.46 37.29
CA ALA A 12 73.31 -6.96 37.86
C ALA A 12 72.28 -5.83 38.13
N VAL A 13 72.74 -4.67 38.63
CA VAL A 13 71.87 -3.49 38.85
C VAL A 13 71.40 -2.90 37.53
N ALA A 14 72.26 -2.83 36.51
CA ALA A 14 71.88 -2.39 35.17
C ALA A 14 70.88 -3.34 34.50
N ALA A 15 71.05 -4.65 34.65
CA ALA A 15 70.09 -5.64 34.15
C ALA A 15 68.73 -5.55 34.86
N LEU A 16 68.71 -5.36 36.19
CA LEU A 16 67.47 -5.17 36.95
C LEU A 16 66.73 -3.89 36.56
N ALA A 17 67.47 -2.81 36.30
CA ALA A 17 66.91 -1.55 35.81
C ALA A 17 66.26 -1.72 34.42
N ILE A 18 66.91 -2.41 33.49
CA ILE A 18 66.35 -2.67 32.14
C ILE A 18 65.07 -3.51 32.21
N VAL A 19 65.05 -4.56 33.04
CA VAL A 19 63.84 -5.39 33.25
C VAL A 19 62.72 -4.56 33.86
N SER A 20 63.01 -3.70 34.85
CA SER A 20 61.99 -2.84 35.47
C SER A 20 61.42 -1.80 34.51
N VAL A 21 62.23 -1.23 33.61
CA VAL A 21 61.78 -0.30 32.56
C VAL A 21 60.94 -1.03 31.51
N GLY A 22 61.29 -2.26 31.13
CA GLY A 22 60.50 -3.09 30.22
C GLY A 22 59.13 -3.47 30.78
N VAL A 23 59.07 -3.82 32.08
CA VAL A 23 57.79 -4.09 32.77
C VAL A 23 56.94 -2.82 32.88
N ALA A 24 57.53 -1.69 33.25
CA ALA A 24 56.80 -0.41 33.33
C ALA A 24 56.29 0.05 31.96
N ALA A 25 57.08 -0.12 30.90
CA ALA A 25 56.66 0.19 29.52
C ALA A 25 55.55 -0.74 29.03
N GLY A 26 55.62 -2.03 29.36
CA GLY A 26 54.57 -3.01 29.04
C GLY A 26 53.26 -2.72 29.78
N VAL A 27 53.33 -2.40 31.07
CA VAL A 27 52.15 -1.99 31.86
C VAL A 27 51.57 -0.70 31.31
N TYR A 28 52.40 0.31 31.04
CA TYR A 28 51.95 1.57 30.44
C TYR A 28 51.27 1.34 29.08
N TRP A 29 51.86 0.54 28.20
CA TRP A 29 51.27 0.23 26.90
C TRP A 29 49.92 -0.49 27.04
N HIS A 30 49.83 -1.49 27.92
CA HIS A 30 48.58 -2.19 28.18
C HIS A 30 47.49 -1.23 28.72
N THR A 31 47.81 -0.41 29.72
CA THR A 31 46.82 0.46 30.37
C THR A 31 46.49 1.71 29.54
N ALA A 32 47.44 2.26 28.79
CA ALA A 32 47.24 3.50 28.04
C ALA A 32 46.80 3.27 26.59
N TYR A 33 46.99 2.06 26.03
CA TYR A 33 46.65 1.76 24.63
C TYR A 33 45.74 0.54 24.44
N GLN A 34 45.99 -0.61 25.08
CA GLN A 34 45.14 -1.79 24.87
C GLN A 34 43.75 -1.63 25.50
N VAL A 35 43.67 -1.30 26.79
CA VAL A 35 42.38 -1.19 27.50
C VAL A 35 41.43 -0.18 26.85
N PRO A 36 41.85 1.07 26.54
CA PRO A 36 40.97 2.05 25.90
C PRO A 36 40.51 1.62 24.49
N ARG A 37 41.32 0.82 23.81
CA ARG A 37 40.98 0.28 22.50
C ARG A 37 39.96 -0.84 22.61
N GLU A 38 40.14 -1.79 23.52
CA GLU A 38 39.17 -2.87 23.76
C GLU A 38 37.78 -2.30 24.13
N GLU A 39 37.74 -1.27 24.98
CA GLU A 39 36.50 -0.57 25.32
C GLU A 39 35.86 0.10 24.09
N ALA A 40 36.67 0.75 23.25
CA ALA A 40 36.19 1.38 22.02
C ALA A 40 35.67 0.34 21.00
N GLU A 41 36.35 -0.79 20.84
CA GLU A 41 35.94 -1.90 19.98
C GLU A 41 34.59 -2.50 20.44
N GLN A 42 34.39 -2.66 21.75
CA GLN A 42 33.11 -3.09 22.30
C GLN A 42 31.98 -2.08 22.05
N ALA A 43 32.26 -0.79 22.26
CA ALA A 43 31.27 0.27 22.00
C ALA A 43 30.88 0.32 20.52
N PHE A 44 31.87 0.21 19.61
CA PHE A 44 31.67 0.15 18.18
C PHE A 44 30.83 -1.06 17.76
N ALA A 45 31.14 -2.25 18.27
CA ALA A 45 30.37 -3.46 18.00
C ALA A 45 28.91 -3.30 18.44
N ALA A 46 28.67 -2.72 19.61
CA ALA A 46 27.31 -2.45 20.10
C ALA A 46 26.56 -1.41 19.24
N SER A 47 27.25 -0.37 18.75
CA SER A 47 26.66 0.62 17.82
C SER A 47 26.35 -0.01 16.45
N ALA A 48 27.21 -0.89 15.94
CA ALA A 48 26.97 -1.64 14.71
C ALA A 48 25.77 -2.58 14.86
N GLU A 49 25.65 -3.31 15.97
CA GLU A 49 24.49 -4.17 16.24
C GLU A 49 23.18 -3.38 16.33
N ARG A 50 23.19 -2.20 16.96
CA ARG A 50 22.02 -1.30 16.96
C ARG A 50 21.67 -0.81 15.56
N LEU A 51 22.66 -0.50 14.73
CA LEU A 51 22.42 -0.13 13.34
C LEU A 51 21.82 -1.29 12.55
N ASP A 52 22.36 -2.50 12.70
CA ASP A 52 21.86 -3.70 12.02
C ASP A 52 20.41 -4.00 12.42
N ALA A 53 20.05 -3.82 13.69
CA ALA A 53 18.66 -3.96 14.13
C ALA A 53 17.72 -2.93 13.45
N ARG A 54 18.13 -1.65 13.36
CA ARG A 54 17.35 -0.61 12.67
C ARG A 54 17.25 -0.87 11.17
N ASN A 55 18.31 -1.38 10.55
CA ASN A 55 18.31 -1.80 9.15
C ASN A 55 17.37 -3.00 8.94
N ALA A 56 17.38 -3.98 9.83
CA ALA A 56 16.49 -5.13 9.75
C ALA A 56 15.01 -4.71 9.84
N ASP A 57 14.67 -3.77 10.73
CA ASP A 57 13.32 -3.21 10.81
C ASP A 57 12.90 -2.51 9.49
N LEU A 58 13.82 -1.77 8.86
CA LEU A 58 13.57 -1.11 7.59
C LEU A 58 13.43 -2.13 6.44
N ASP A 59 14.33 -3.11 6.39
CA ASP A 59 14.34 -4.19 5.40
C ASP A 59 13.03 -4.99 5.49
N GLN A 60 12.53 -5.28 6.70
CA GLN A 60 11.24 -5.94 6.89
C GLN A 60 10.07 -5.12 6.32
N ALA A 61 10.04 -3.80 6.55
CA ALA A 61 8.99 -2.93 6.01
C ALA A 61 9.05 -2.84 4.47
N ILE A 62 10.27 -2.83 3.91
CA ILE A 62 10.51 -2.89 2.47
C ILE A 62 9.97 -4.21 1.90
N GLU A 63 10.30 -5.34 2.52
CA GLU A 63 9.88 -6.68 2.09
C GLU A 63 8.36 -6.84 2.10
N SER A 64 7.66 -6.29 3.10
CA SER A 64 6.19 -6.36 3.19
C SER A 64 5.53 -5.71 1.96
N LEU A 65 5.91 -4.45 1.67
CA LEU A 65 5.37 -3.73 0.52
C LEU A 65 5.80 -4.36 -0.82
N GLN A 66 7.05 -4.84 -0.90
CA GLN A 66 7.53 -5.57 -2.08
C GLN A 66 6.72 -6.83 -2.36
N SER A 67 6.39 -7.61 -1.32
CA SER A 67 5.56 -8.80 -1.45
C SER A 67 4.17 -8.45 -1.95
N LEU A 68 3.59 -7.33 -1.48
CA LEU A 68 2.29 -6.87 -1.93
C LEU A 68 2.32 -6.47 -3.42
N VAL A 69 3.33 -5.71 -3.84
CA VAL A 69 3.54 -5.36 -5.26
C VAL A 69 3.77 -6.61 -6.13
N ALA A 70 4.55 -7.56 -5.63
CA ALA A 70 4.88 -8.80 -6.35
C ALA A 70 3.72 -9.80 -6.44
N SER A 71 2.62 -9.60 -5.70
CA SER A 71 1.42 -10.44 -5.79
C SER A 71 0.79 -10.43 -7.19
N GLY A 72 0.95 -9.31 -7.92
CA GLY A 72 0.33 -9.09 -9.22
C GLY A 72 -1.16 -8.72 -9.15
N ASP A 73 -1.73 -8.58 -7.95
CA ASP A 73 -3.10 -8.11 -7.78
C ASP A 73 -3.22 -6.63 -8.19
N ARG A 74 -4.26 -6.31 -8.98
CA ARG A 74 -4.52 -4.94 -9.42
C ARG A 74 -5.24 -4.15 -8.33
N PRO A 75 -4.79 -2.93 -8.00
CA PRO A 75 -5.57 -1.99 -7.19
C PRO A 75 -6.65 -1.29 -8.02
N LEU A 76 -7.66 -0.75 -7.35
CA LEU A 76 -8.65 0.15 -7.97
C LEU A 76 -8.00 1.43 -8.50
N ASP A 77 -7.00 1.96 -7.78
CA ASP A 77 -6.15 3.07 -8.21
C ASP A 77 -4.76 2.53 -8.60
N GLU A 78 -4.55 2.37 -9.92
CA GLU A 78 -3.30 1.84 -10.47
C GLU A 78 -2.08 2.72 -10.21
N THR A 79 -2.26 4.00 -9.87
CA THR A 79 -1.14 4.90 -9.55
C THR A 79 -0.42 4.51 -8.26
N LEU A 80 -1.08 3.76 -7.38
CA LEU A 80 -0.52 3.30 -6.12
C LEU A 80 0.60 2.28 -6.29
N LEU A 81 0.64 1.52 -7.40
CA LEU A 81 1.74 0.58 -7.67
C LEU A 81 3.07 1.31 -7.93
N GLU A 82 3.02 2.41 -8.70
CA GLU A 82 4.18 3.24 -8.96
C GLU A 82 4.62 3.96 -7.69
N LEU A 83 3.66 4.52 -6.93
CA LEU A 83 3.97 5.18 -5.66
C LEU A 83 4.61 4.21 -4.66
N ALA A 84 4.09 2.98 -4.54
CA ALA A 84 4.69 1.93 -3.70
C ALA A 84 6.13 1.61 -4.12
N SER A 85 6.36 1.44 -5.43
CA SER A 85 7.70 1.18 -5.98
C SER A 85 8.67 2.33 -5.69
N GLN A 86 8.21 3.58 -5.79
CA GLN A 86 8.98 4.75 -5.41
C GLN A 86 9.36 4.73 -3.92
N ARG A 87 8.40 4.45 -3.02
CA ARG A 87 8.66 4.41 -1.57
C ARG A 87 9.67 3.33 -1.19
N ILE A 88 9.57 2.16 -1.82
CA ILE A 88 10.55 1.08 -1.69
C ILE A 88 11.95 1.58 -2.06
N GLY A 89 12.10 2.24 -3.21
CA GLY A 89 13.38 2.77 -3.67
C GLY A 89 13.97 3.85 -2.75
N GLU A 90 13.13 4.77 -2.27
CA GLU A 90 13.51 5.81 -1.31
C GLU A 90 14.02 5.19 0.01
N ALA A 91 13.32 4.18 0.52
CA ALA A 91 13.71 3.46 1.73
C ALA A 91 15.03 2.69 1.56
N GLN A 92 15.18 1.97 0.43
CA GLN A 92 16.43 1.26 0.10
C GLN A 92 17.62 2.21 0.01
N ALA A 93 17.43 3.41 -0.55
CA ALA A 93 18.47 4.43 -0.63
C ALA A 93 18.83 5.07 0.72
N ALA A 94 17.89 5.09 1.68
CA ALA A 94 18.11 5.63 3.02
C ALA A 94 18.88 4.65 3.94
N ARG A 95 18.84 3.36 3.63
CA ARG A 95 19.51 2.29 4.37
C ARG A 95 21.01 2.58 4.51
N GLN A 96 21.54 2.45 5.72
CA GLN A 96 22.95 2.75 6.00
C GLN A 96 23.76 1.45 6.12
N THR A 97 25.04 1.53 5.80
CA THR A 97 25.99 0.43 5.99
C THR A 97 26.89 0.75 7.18
N ALA A 98 27.15 -0.26 8.03
CA ALA A 98 28.09 -0.11 9.13
C ALA A 98 29.44 0.42 8.62
N LEU A 99 30.05 1.33 9.38
CA LEU A 99 31.37 1.87 9.05
C LEU A 99 32.44 0.77 9.14
N GLU A 100 33.54 0.96 8.43
CA GLU A 100 34.74 0.16 8.69
C GLU A 100 35.39 0.64 9.99
N MET A 101 35.85 -0.30 10.81
CA MET A 101 36.44 0.00 12.11
C MET A 101 37.84 0.66 11.95
N PRO A 102 38.06 1.88 12.50
CA PRO A 102 39.36 2.54 12.45
C PRO A 102 40.44 1.88 13.33
N GLU A 103 41.70 2.33 13.21
CA GLU A 103 42.81 1.75 13.97
C GLU A 103 42.97 2.33 15.39
N SER A 104 42.66 3.62 15.58
CA SER A 104 42.87 4.31 16.86
C SER A 104 41.62 4.31 17.73
N ALA A 105 41.77 4.12 19.04
CA ALA A 105 40.65 4.10 19.99
C ALA A 105 39.78 5.38 19.94
N ALA A 106 40.39 6.53 19.67
CA ALA A 106 39.67 7.79 19.53
C ALA A 106 38.76 7.78 18.29
N GLU A 107 39.30 7.37 17.14
CA GLU A 107 38.52 7.30 15.88
C GLU A 107 37.45 6.21 15.94
N ILE A 108 37.72 5.06 16.58
CA ILE A 108 36.72 4.01 16.81
C ILE A 108 35.52 4.57 17.58
N ASN A 109 35.77 5.32 18.65
CA ASN A 109 34.71 5.94 19.44
C ASN A 109 33.90 6.99 18.64
N GLU A 110 34.56 7.79 17.80
CA GLU A 110 33.85 8.75 16.94
C GLU A 110 33.03 8.06 15.85
N ALA A 111 33.54 6.97 15.26
CA ALA A 111 32.78 6.16 14.30
C ALA A 111 31.56 5.50 14.96
N ALA A 112 31.70 4.98 16.18
CA ALA A 112 30.58 4.43 16.95
C ALA A 112 29.48 5.48 17.20
N LYS A 113 29.86 6.68 17.65
CA LYS A 113 28.93 7.81 17.85
C LYS A 113 28.25 8.25 16.54
N LEU A 114 29.00 8.27 15.43
CA LEU A 114 28.44 8.62 14.13
C LEU A 114 27.36 7.61 13.70
N MET A 115 27.62 6.31 13.82
CA MET A 115 26.60 5.28 13.54
C MET A 115 25.38 5.39 14.46
N ASP A 116 25.59 5.70 15.74
CA ASP A 116 24.48 5.93 16.68
C ASP A 116 23.69 7.20 16.36
N SER A 117 24.32 8.20 15.73
CA SER A 117 23.66 9.44 15.31
C SER A 117 22.78 9.28 14.06
N TRP A 118 22.96 8.20 13.30
CA TRP A 118 22.04 7.87 12.22
C TRP A 118 20.68 7.49 12.80
N GLY A 119 19.62 8.05 12.21
CA GLY A 119 18.24 7.89 12.70
C GLY A 119 17.74 6.44 12.64
N ASP A 120 16.49 6.24 13.08
CA ASP A 120 15.81 4.95 13.17
C ASP A 120 14.89 4.63 11.99
N TYR A 121 15.03 5.40 10.90
CA TYR A 121 14.19 5.31 9.72
C TYR A 121 12.68 5.47 9.98
N GLY A 122 12.25 6.08 11.11
CA GLY A 122 10.84 6.22 11.45
C GLY A 122 9.98 6.76 10.30
N THR A 123 10.38 7.89 9.71
CA THR A 123 9.69 8.48 8.55
C THR A 123 9.62 7.55 7.34
N ALA A 124 10.68 6.78 7.05
CA ALA A 124 10.68 5.85 5.93
C ALA A 124 9.75 4.65 6.20
N ARG A 125 9.77 4.11 7.42
CA ARG A 125 8.87 3.02 7.83
C ARG A 125 7.40 3.45 7.81
N ASP A 126 7.08 4.65 8.29
CA ASP A 126 5.72 5.19 8.26
C ASP A 126 5.22 5.39 6.82
N SER A 127 6.11 5.86 5.94
CA SER A 127 5.82 6.02 4.50
C SER A 127 5.52 4.67 3.83
N LEU A 128 6.34 3.64 4.12
CA LEU A 128 6.13 2.27 3.61
C LEU A 128 4.82 1.67 4.14
N ALA A 129 4.56 1.79 5.45
CA ALA A 129 3.35 1.26 6.06
C ALA A 129 2.07 1.94 5.53
N SER A 130 2.13 3.25 5.29
CA SER A 130 1.01 3.99 4.68
C SER A 130 0.77 3.52 3.24
N ALA A 131 1.82 3.38 2.43
CA ALA A 131 1.71 2.88 1.06
C ALA A 131 1.20 1.44 1.00
N GLU A 132 1.61 0.58 1.94
CA GLU A 132 1.08 -0.79 2.06
C GLU A 132 -0.42 -0.79 2.40
N ALA A 133 -0.85 0.03 3.35
CA ALA A 133 -2.25 0.14 3.73
C ALA A 133 -3.12 0.68 2.59
N GLU A 134 -2.65 1.72 1.88
CA GLU A 134 -3.35 2.31 0.73
C GLU A 134 -3.47 1.31 -0.43
N LEU A 135 -2.36 0.67 -0.80
CA LEU A 135 -2.34 -0.32 -1.88
C LEU A 135 -3.21 -1.54 -1.55
N SER A 136 -3.09 -2.08 -0.34
CA SER A 136 -3.89 -3.22 0.12
C SER A 136 -5.38 -2.89 0.12
N SER A 137 -5.75 -1.69 0.62
CA SER A 137 -7.13 -1.23 0.59
C SER A 137 -7.65 -1.13 -0.84
N SER A 138 -6.88 -0.52 -1.75
CA SER A 138 -7.25 -0.35 -3.15
C SER A 138 -7.43 -1.68 -3.90
N ILE A 139 -6.58 -2.67 -3.62
CA ILE A 139 -6.74 -4.05 -4.12
C ILE A 139 -8.03 -4.67 -3.60
N ALA A 140 -8.29 -4.55 -2.29
CA ALA A 140 -9.51 -5.08 -1.70
C ALA A 140 -10.76 -4.41 -2.27
N GLN A 141 -10.71 -3.10 -2.53
CA GLN A 141 -11.79 -2.34 -3.16
C GLN A 141 -12.13 -2.86 -4.55
N LEU A 142 -11.13 -3.04 -5.42
CA LEU A 142 -11.35 -3.58 -6.77
C LEU A 142 -11.94 -4.99 -6.72
N LYS A 143 -11.44 -5.83 -5.80
CA LYS A 143 -11.94 -7.21 -5.64
C LYS A 143 -13.42 -7.27 -5.30
N GLN A 144 -13.94 -6.33 -4.51
CA GLN A 144 -15.38 -6.28 -4.18
C GLN A 144 -16.25 -6.02 -5.41
N ILE A 145 -15.76 -5.25 -6.37
CA ILE A 145 -16.48 -4.88 -7.59
C ILE A 145 -16.04 -5.71 -8.82
N THR A 146 -15.28 -6.78 -8.58
CA THR A 146 -14.88 -7.75 -9.60
C THR A 146 -15.90 -8.89 -9.63
N ASN A 147 -16.85 -8.80 -10.56
CA ASN A 147 -17.98 -9.70 -10.76
C ASN A 147 -18.78 -9.98 -9.47
N PRO A 148 -19.23 -8.95 -8.73
CA PRO A 148 -20.05 -9.15 -7.53
C PRO A 148 -21.39 -9.80 -7.85
N SER A 149 -21.99 -10.43 -6.83
CA SER A 149 -23.36 -10.93 -6.94
C SER A 149 -24.39 -9.80 -6.95
N GLU A 150 -25.58 -10.06 -7.50
CA GLU A 150 -26.73 -9.16 -7.37
C GLU A 150 -27.06 -8.82 -5.90
N GLN A 151 -26.94 -9.79 -4.98
CA GLN A 151 -27.21 -9.59 -3.56
C GLN A 151 -26.25 -8.56 -2.95
N PHE A 152 -24.96 -8.65 -3.28
CA PHE A 152 -23.98 -7.64 -2.87
C PHE A 152 -24.39 -6.25 -3.38
N VAL A 153 -24.75 -6.14 -4.65
CA VAL A 153 -25.16 -4.85 -5.24
C VAL A 153 -26.41 -4.30 -4.55
N ILE A 154 -27.43 -5.13 -4.28
CA ILE A 154 -28.64 -4.72 -3.54
C ILE A 154 -28.27 -4.19 -2.15
N GLU A 155 -27.41 -4.90 -1.42
CA GLU A 155 -26.95 -4.49 -0.09
C GLU A 155 -26.21 -3.15 -0.13
N ARG A 156 -25.41 -2.89 -1.16
CA ARG A 156 -24.69 -1.62 -1.35
C ARG A 156 -25.62 -0.47 -1.76
N LEU A 157 -26.67 -0.73 -2.51
CA LEU A 157 -27.64 0.30 -2.90
C LEU A 157 -28.66 0.61 -1.79
N THR A 158 -28.94 -0.36 -0.91
CA THR A 158 -29.96 -0.23 0.13
C THR A 158 -29.61 0.88 1.13
N GLY A 159 -30.53 1.82 1.30
CA GLY A 159 -30.38 2.94 2.24
C GLY A 159 -29.57 4.11 1.71
N LEU A 160 -29.09 4.06 0.47
CA LEU A 160 -28.48 5.23 -0.17
C LEU A 160 -29.51 6.35 -0.35
N PRO A 161 -29.13 7.62 -0.12
CA PRO A 161 -29.99 8.76 -0.42
C PRO A 161 -30.45 8.73 -1.86
N ASN A 162 -31.73 9.08 -2.08
CA ASN A 162 -32.35 9.14 -3.39
C ASN A 162 -32.46 7.80 -4.14
N VAL A 163 -32.23 6.67 -3.47
CA VAL A 163 -32.54 5.31 -3.97
C VAL A 163 -33.74 4.79 -3.19
N VAL A 164 -34.91 4.72 -3.84
CA VAL A 164 -36.18 4.44 -3.12
C VAL A 164 -36.73 3.03 -3.32
N ALA A 165 -36.35 2.36 -4.40
CA ALA A 165 -36.68 0.95 -4.62
C ALA A 165 -35.60 0.30 -5.48
N ILE A 166 -35.36 -0.99 -5.25
CA ILE A 166 -34.28 -1.76 -5.86
C ILE A 166 -34.86 -3.10 -6.29
N GLU A 167 -34.50 -3.57 -7.47
CA GLU A 167 -34.89 -4.89 -7.95
C GLU A 167 -33.81 -5.50 -8.83
N ALA A 168 -33.43 -6.75 -8.52
CA ALA A 168 -32.54 -7.52 -9.37
C ALA A 168 -33.28 -8.12 -10.57
N VAL A 169 -32.58 -8.16 -11.69
CA VAL A 169 -33.00 -8.85 -12.90
C VAL A 169 -32.75 -10.34 -12.73
N THR A 170 -33.73 -11.13 -13.17
CA THR A 170 -33.79 -12.58 -13.23
C THR A 170 -34.12 -12.99 -14.66
N GLU A 171 -33.93 -14.26 -15.03
CA GLU A 171 -34.27 -14.75 -16.37
C GLU A 171 -35.74 -14.51 -16.75
N GLY A 172 -36.65 -14.48 -15.75
CA GLY A 172 -38.09 -14.32 -15.96
C GLY A 172 -38.56 -12.86 -16.11
N ASN A 173 -37.76 -11.88 -15.68
CA ASN A 173 -38.11 -10.46 -15.74
C ASN A 173 -37.09 -9.62 -16.53
N ASP A 174 -36.09 -10.22 -17.18
CA ASP A 174 -35.07 -9.52 -17.95
C ASP A 174 -35.62 -8.85 -19.22
N PRO A 175 -35.69 -7.49 -19.28
CA PRO A 175 -36.22 -6.78 -20.44
C PRO A 175 -35.35 -6.96 -21.70
N ASN A 176 -34.05 -7.18 -21.54
CA ASN A 176 -33.11 -7.31 -22.67
C ASN A 176 -32.81 -8.77 -23.04
N GLY A 177 -33.17 -9.71 -22.16
CA GLY A 177 -32.87 -11.13 -22.29
C GLY A 177 -31.38 -11.39 -22.47
N LYS A 178 -30.52 -10.68 -21.74
CA LYS A 178 -29.05 -10.78 -21.79
C LYS A 178 -28.43 -11.38 -20.52
N LEU A 179 -29.19 -11.55 -19.45
CA LEU A 179 -28.72 -12.15 -18.20
C LEU A 179 -28.09 -13.53 -18.47
N GLY A 180 -26.85 -13.72 -18.02
CA GLY A 180 -26.12 -14.98 -18.11
C GLY A 180 -25.70 -15.40 -19.52
N LYS A 181 -25.93 -14.57 -20.55
CA LYS A 181 -25.52 -14.87 -21.93
C LYS A 181 -24.09 -14.43 -22.18
N ALA A 182 -23.43 -15.05 -23.17
CA ALA A 182 -22.09 -14.67 -23.59
C ALA A 182 -22.01 -13.18 -23.98
N GLY A 183 -21.12 -12.42 -23.33
CA GLY A 183 -20.99 -10.97 -23.49
C GLY A 183 -22.15 -10.15 -22.92
N GLY A 184 -23.08 -10.77 -22.20
CA GLY A 184 -24.12 -10.12 -21.42
C GLY A 184 -23.69 -9.92 -19.96
N TYR A 185 -24.57 -9.32 -19.17
CA TYR A 185 -24.35 -9.17 -17.75
C TYR A 185 -24.55 -10.48 -16.99
N THR A 186 -23.73 -10.69 -15.97
CA THR A 186 -23.86 -11.77 -14.99
C THR A 186 -24.91 -11.43 -13.94
N ALA A 187 -25.09 -10.15 -13.64
CA ALA A 187 -26.16 -9.62 -12.81
C ALA A 187 -26.57 -8.22 -13.28
N THR A 188 -27.82 -7.82 -13.05
CA THR A 188 -28.24 -6.42 -13.21
C THR A 188 -29.19 -6.08 -12.09
N VAL A 189 -28.95 -4.94 -11.45
CA VAL A 189 -29.82 -4.41 -10.41
C VAL A 189 -30.30 -3.04 -10.86
N TYR A 190 -31.60 -2.91 -11.07
CA TYR A 190 -32.24 -1.63 -11.33
C TYR A 190 -32.64 -0.98 -10.01
N PHE A 191 -32.66 0.34 -10.00
CA PHE A 191 -33.19 1.09 -8.88
C PHE A 191 -33.96 2.32 -9.37
N SER A 192 -34.97 2.72 -8.59
CA SER A 192 -35.69 3.97 -8.83
C SER A 192 -35.20 5.07 -7.92
N SER A 193 -35.20 6.30 -8.42
CA SER A 193 -34.83 7.51 -7.66
C SER A 193 -36.00 8.46 -7.47
N ASP A 194 -36.10 9.08 -6.30
CA ASP A 194 -37.04 10.17 -6.02
C ASP A 194 -36.67 11.51 -6.68
N LEU A 195 -35.46 11.61 -7.24
CA LEU A 195 -35.03 12.74 -8.06
C LEU A 195 -35.61 12.70 -9.48
N VAL A 196 -36.07 11.53 -9.94
CA VAL A 196 -36.72 11.36 -11.24
C VAL A 196 -38.21 11.60 -11.10
N ASP A 197 -38.78 12.43 -11.98
CA ASP A 197 -40.23 12.49 -12.15
C ASP A 197 -40.75 11.19 -12.76
N GLN A 198 -41.25 10.31 -11.88
CA GLN A 198 -41.71 8.98 -12.24
C GLN A 198 -42.93 8.97 -13.19
N SER A 199 -43.61 10.11 -13.38
CA SER A 199 -44.67 10.26 -14.38
C SER A 199 -44.15 10.40 -15.81
N SER A 200 -42.87 10.76 -15.97
CA SER A 200 -42.18 10.91 -17.25
C SER A 200 -41.43 9.64 -17.68
N VAL A 201 -41.41 8.60 -16.83
CA VAL A 201 -40.71 7.33 -17.10
C VAL A 201 -41.58 6.41 -17.96
N TYR A 202 -41.09 6.04 -19.14
CA TYR A 202 -41.69 4.98 -19.94
C TYR A 202 -41.43 3.63 -19.27
N ARG A 203 -42.48 2.84 -19.04
CA ARG A 203 -42.34 1.51 -18.41
C ARG A 203 -42.61 0.40 -19.40
N THR A 204 -41.69 -0.56 -19.48
CA THR A 204 -41.87 -1.77 -20.28
C THR A 204 -43.05 -2.59 -19.73
N GLU A 205 -44.05 -2.82 -20.58
CA GLU A 205 -45.22 -3.63 -20.20
C GLU A 205 -44.82 -5.05 -19.80
N GLY A 206 -45.53 -5.61 -18.81
CA GLY A 206 -45.26 -6.96 -18.31
C GLY A 206 -44.14 -7.05 -17.27
N HIS A 207 -43.48 -5.93 -16.94
CA HIS A 207 -42.48 -5.85 -15.89
C HIS A 207 -42.99 -5.11 -14.65
N THR A 208 -42.30 -5.29 -13.53
CA THR A 208 -42.57 -4.60 -12.27
C THR A 208 -42.28 -3.10 -12.38
N TYR A 209 -42.60 -2.35 -11.33
CA TYR A 209 -42.30 -0.91 -11.28
C TYR A 209 -40.81 -0.62 -11.53
N VAL A 210 -39.90 -1.28 -10.81
CA VAL A 210 -38.46 -0.99 -10.91
C VAL A 210 -37.89 -1.50 -12.22
N VAL A 211 -38.07 -2.79 -12.54
CA VAL A 211 -37.51 -3.38 -13.77
C VAL A 211 -38.14 -2.79 -15.03
N GLY A 212 -39.44 -2.53 -15.02
CA GLY A 212 -40.12 -1.89 -16.13
C GLY A 212 -39.68 -0.45 -16.36
N GLY A 213 -39.28 0.28 -15.30
CA GLY A 213 -38.69 1.62 -15.44
C GLY A 213 -37.22 1.61 -15.86
N GLY A 214 -36.51 0.49 -15.68
CA GLY A 214 -35.12 0.33 -16.10
C GLY A 214 -34.20 1.45 -15.61
N CYS A 215 -33.28 1.88 -16.48
CA CYS A 215 -32.35 2.97 -16.19
C CYS A 215 -33.07 4.33 -16.04
N ASP A 216 -34.14 4.55 -16.82
CA ASP A 216 -34.89 5.81 -16.83
C ASP A 216 -35.55 6.10 -15.48
N GLY A 217 -35.94 5.06 -14.75
CA GLY A 217 -36.55 5.17 -13.42
C GLY A 217 -35.61 5.68 -12.32
N GLY A 218 -34.30 5.65 -12.53
CA GLY A 218 -33.29 6.11 -11.57
C GLY A 218 -31.89 5.74 -12.00
N GLY A 219 -31.66 4.44 -12.23
CA GLY A 219 -30.41 3.94 -12.76
C GLY A 219 -30.26 2.43 -12.66
N ALA A 220 -29.05 1.96 -12.92
CA ALA A 220 -28.72 0.54 -12.87
C ALA A 220 -27.28 0.32 -12.43
N VAL A 221 -27.02 -0.83 -11.83
CA VAL A 221 -25.68 -1.41 -11.75
C VAL A 221 -25.71 -2.72 -12.54
N GLU A 222 -25.01 -2.73 -13.67
CA GLU A 222 -24.85 -3.91 -14.52
C GLU A 222 -23.49 -4.56 -14.20
N VAL A 223 -23.48 -5.85 -13.88
CA VAL A 223 -22.25 -6.58 -13.56
C VAL A 223 -21.88 -7.49 -14.71
N PHE A 224 -20.61 -7.50 -15.08
CA PHE A 224 -20.06 -8.34 -16.14
C PHE A 224 -19.04 -9.34 -15.59
N ALA A 225 -18.80 -10.38 -16.39
CA ALA A 225 -17.81 -11.41 -16.06
C ALA A 225 -16.38 -10.86 -16.07
N THR A 226 -16.09 -9.90 -16.96
CA THR A 226 -14.78 -9.25 -17.08
C THR A 226 -14.91 -7.74 -17.27
N GLU A 227 -13.81 -7.02 -17.01
CA GLU A 227 -13.72 -5.57 -17.21
C GLU A 227 -13.85 -5.20 -18.70
N GLU A 228 -13.32 -6.02 -19.61
CA GLU A 228 -13.46 -5.81 -21.05
C GLU A 228 -14.92 -5.91 -21.50
N ASP A 229 -15.72 -6.79 -20.88
CA ASP A 229 -17.15 -6.91 -21.18
C ASP A 229 -17.91 -5.66 -20.68
N ALA A 230 -17.57 -5.17 -19.49
CA ALA A 230 -18.10 -3.90 -18.96
C ALA A 230 -17.72 -2.71 -19.84
N GLN A 231 -16.47 -2.65 -20.32
CA GLN A 231 -15.99 -1.59 -21.20
C GLN A 231 -16.70 -1.62 -22.56
N ARG A 232 -16.91 -2.81 -23.16
CA ARG A 232 -17.69 -2.92 -24.40
C ARG A 232 -19.14 -2.47 -24.22
N ARG A 233 -19.73 -2.73 -23.05
CA ARG A 233 -21.06 -2.19 -22.71
C ARG A 233 -21.01 -0.67 -22.64
N ASN A 234 -20.03 -0.09 -21.97
CA ASN A 234 -19.86 1.35 -21.83
C ASN A 234 -19.68 2.04 -23.19
N GLU A 235 -18.87 1.47 -24.08
CA GLU A 235 -18.69 1.95 -25.46
C GLU A 235 -19.97 1.87 -26.28
N TYR A 236 -20.76 0.81 -26.11
CA TYR A 236 -22.07 0.69 -26.75
C TYR A 236 -23.03 1.78 -26.27
N LEU A 237 -23.06 2.08 -24.97
CA LEU A 237 -23.90 3.14 -24.41
C LEU A 237 -23.49 4.52 -24.95
N ALA A 238 -22.18 4.79 -25.06
CA ALA A 238 -21.66 6.05 -25.58
C ALA A 238 -22.10 6.35 -27.03
N ILE A 239 -22.41 5.32 -27.84
CA ILE A 239 -22.93 5.51 -29.21
C ILE A 239 -24.34 6.11 -29.19
N LEU A 240 -25.11 5.89 -28.12
CA LEU A 240 -26.49 6.32 -27.96
C LEU A 240 -26.60 7.74 -27.37
N ASP A 241 -25.52 8.26 -26.81
CA ASP A 241 -25.48 9.56 -26.12
C ASP A 241 -25.93 10.71 -27.00
N GLY A 242 -26.72 11.62 -26.42
CA GLY A 242 -27.28 12.79 -27.11
C GLY A 242 -28.37 12.48 -28.14
N GLY A 243 -28.73 11.19 -28.30
CA GLY A 243 -29.82 10.74 -29.16
C GLY A 243 -31.11 10.47 -28.39
N LEU A 244 -32.17 10.09 -29.12
CA LEU A 244 -33.46 9.66 -28.55
C LEU A 244 -33.35 8.41 -27.65
N LEU A 245 -32.25 7.66 -27.78
CA LEU A 245 -31.98 6.42 -27.05
C LEU A 245 -30.92 6.60 -25.95
N ALA A 246 -30.58 7.86 -25.61
CA ALA A 246 -29.66 8.15 -24.53
C ALA A 246 -30.17 7.55 -23.22
N SER A 247 -29.25 7.09 -22.38
CA SER A 247 -29.59 6.36 -21.16
C SER A 247 -29.07 7.00 -19.88
N GLY A 248 -28.67 8.28 -19.99
CA GLY A 248 -28.04 9.07 -18.95
C GLY A 248 -26.57 8.72 -18.73
N SER A 249 -26.03 9.03 -17.55
CA SER A 249 -24.61 8.79 -17.27
C SER A 249 -24.30 7.31 -17.19
N HIS A 250 -23.09 6.93 -17.59
CA HIS A 250 -22.58 5.58 -17.43
C HIS A 250 -21.06 5.58 -17.29
N ALA A 251 -20.55 4.76 -16.38
CA ALA A 251 -19.12 4.61 -16.12
C ALA A 251 -18.78 3.19 -15.65
N VAL A 252 -17.55 2.75 -15.96
CA VAL A 252 -17.01 1.43 -15.60
C VAL A 252 -16.21 1.52 -14.32
N TYR A 253 -16.46 0.60 -13.40
CA TYR A 253 -15.69 0.39 -12.17
C TYR A 253 -15.46 -1.11 -11.97
N GLY A 254 -14.23 -1.57 -12.20
CA GLY A 254 -13.94 -3.02 -12.25
C GLY A 254 -14.78 -3.69 -13.32
N THR A 255 -15.62 -4.67 -12.94
CA THR A 255 -16.55 -5.31 -13.90
C THR A 255 -17.98 -4.77 -13.82
N CYS A 256 -18.20 -3.69 -13.08
CA CYS A 256 -19.51 -3.05 -12.93
C CYS A 256 -19.64 -1.85 -13.88
N VAL A 257 -20.79 -1.70 -14.52
CA VAL A 257 -21.21 -0.47 -15.19
C VAL A 257 -22.28 0.19 -14.33
N VAL A 258 -21.95 1.33 -13.75
CA VAL A 258 -22.91 2.15 -12.99
C VAL A 258 -23.56 3.12 -13.96
N ARG A 259 -24.89 3.16 -13.96
CA ARG A 259 -25.70 4.00 -14.85
C ARG A 259 -26.68 4.83 -14.05
N THR A 260 -26.94 6.06 -14.48
CA THR A 260 -27.96 6.93 -13.89
C THR A 260 -28.89 7.50 -14.96
N SER A 261 -30.15 7.77 -14.61
CA SER A 261 -31.21 8.18 -15.55
C SER A 261 -30.87 9.44 -16.35
N ASP A 262 -31.21 9.45 -17.65
CA ASP A 262 -31.11 10.63 -18.53
C ASP A 262 -32.06 11.77 -18.13
N LEU A 263 -33.10 11.44 -17.34
CA LEU A 263 -34.08 12.41 -16.83
C LEU A 263 -33.51 13.29 -15.70
N LEU A 264 -32.35 12.93 -15.16
CA LEU A 264 -31.67 13.68 -14.12
C LEU A 264 -30.78 14.77 -14.71
N ALA A 265 -30.66 15.89 -14.00
CA ALA A 265 -29.63 16.88 -14.33
C ALA A 265 -28.24 16.25 -14.15
N ALA A 266 -27.26 16.69 -14.97
CA ALA A 266 -25.89 16.16 -14.93
C ALA A 266 -25.24 16.20 -13.53
N SER A 267 -25.56 17.21 -12.70
CA SER A 267 -25.08 17.28 -11.32
C SER A 267 -25.70 16.21 -10.40
N GLN A 268 -26.96 15.84 -10.64
CA GLN A 268 -27.66 14.78 -9.90
C GLN A 268 -27.14 13.41 -10.32
N GLN A 269 -26.93 13.18 -11.63
CA GLN A 269 -26.31 11.97 -12.18
C GLN A 269 -24.95 11.73 -11.51
N LYS A 270 -24.08 12.75 -11.52
CA LYS A 270 -22.75 12.67 -10.91
C LYS A 270 -22.82 12.38 -9.41
N ALA A 271 -23.66 13.09 -8.65
CA ALA A 271 -23.76 12.88 -7.19
C ALA A 271 -24.28 11.47 -6.84
N LEU A 272 -25.22 10.95 -7.62
CA LEU A 272 -25.76 9.61 -7.43
C LEU A 272 -24.75 8.52 -7.79
N GLU A 273 -24.04 8.69 -8.91
CA GLU A 273 -22.94 7.82 -9.33
C GLU A 273 -21.84 7.75 -8.26
N GLU A 274 -21.37 8.91 -7.77
CA GLU A 274 -20.38 8.98 -6.69
C GLU A 274 -20.86 8.27 -5.41
N SER A 275 -22.12 8.45 -5.03
CA SER A 275 -22.71 7.77 -3.86
C SER A 275 -22.77 6.26 -4.04
N ILE A 276 -23.09 5.77 -5.24
CA ILE A 276 -23.16 4.34 -5.54
C ILE A 276 -21.77 3.74 -5.52
N VAL A 277 -20.81 4.37 -6.19
CA VAL A 277 -19.42 3.89 -6.27
C VAL A 277 -18.77 3.87 -4.89
N ALA A 278 -18.96 4.92 -4.08
CA ALA A 278 -18.48 4.97 -2.71
C ALA A 278 -19.03 3.79 -1.89
N SER A 279 -20.33 3.49 -2.02
CA SER A 279 -20.94 2.37 -1.33
C SER A 279 -20.40 1.02 -1.82
N LEU A 280 -20.28 0.82 -3.14
CA LEU A 280 -19.76 -0.41 -3.74
C LEU A 280 -18.32 -0.72 -3.30
N THR A 281 -17.52 0.32 -3.11
CA THR A 281 -16.08 0.21 -2.79
C THR A 281 -15.77 0.34 -1.30
N GLU A 282 -16.70 0.77 -0.46
CA GLU A 282 -16.47 0.86 0.99
C GLU A 282 -16.06 -0.50 1.59
N LEU A 283 -14.88 -0.58 2.22
CA LEU A 283 -14.44 -1.77 2.96
C LEU A 283 -15.16 -1.82 4.31
N ARG A 284 -15.91 -2.89 4.58
CA ARG A 284 -16.69 -3.12 5.82
C ARG A 284 -16.19 -4.34 6.58
#